data_AF-A0AAV5SG10-F1
#
_entry.id   AF-A0AAV5SG10-F1
#
_cell.length_a   1.000
_cell.length_b   1.000
_cell.length_c   1.000
_cell.angle_alpha   90.00
_cell.angle_beta   90.00
_cell.angle_gamma   90.00
#
_symmetry.space_group_name_H-M   'P 1'
#
loop_
_entity.id
_entity.type
_entity.pdbx_description
1 polymer ?
#
loop_
_entity_poly.entity_id
_entity_poly.type
_entity_poly.pdbx_seq_one_letter_code
_entity_poly.pdbx_strand_id
1 'polypeptide(L)'
;VIHINFLITTALLYGVMIVGAICRLLTIPYETRIVHFSGLYEAPIPYLAILRQASYVHAFFVLLAWTIERACATVYVADYEKKPRVHISIILNAFLIPCSYAIGYMSVMRKYPKLK
;
A
#
# COMPACT_ATOMS: atom_id res chain seq x y z
N VAL A 1 -14.99 15.75 15.07
CA VAL A 1 -15.84 14.91 14.19
C VAL A 1 -14.90 14.14 13.26
N ILE A 2 -14.88 12.80 13.36
CA ILE A 2 -14.09 11.97 12.43
C ILE A 2 -14.88 11.85 11.13
N HIS A 3 -14.29 12.28 10.01
CA HIS A 3 -14.96 12.24 8.71
C HIS A 3 -15.03 10.80 8.19
N ILE A 4 -16.16 10.38 7.61
CA ILE A 4 -16.35 8.99 7.15
C ILE A 4 -15.30 8.56 6.13
N ASN A 5 -14.85 9.49 5.28
CA ASN A 5 -13.76 9.30 4.33
C ASN A 5 -12.47 8.83 5.00
N PHE A 6 -12.15 9.42 6.15
CA PHE A 6 -10.96 9.09 6.91
C PHE A 6 -11.05 7.67 7.48
N LEU A 7 -12.24 7.25 7.90
CA LEU A 7 -12.46 5.91 8.43
C LEU A 7 -12.29 4.85 7.32
N ILE A 8 -12.83 5.12 6.12
CA ILE A 8 -12.69 4.22 4.95
C ILE A 8 -11.23 4.10 4.52
N THR A 9 -10.51 5.22 4.35
CA THR A 9 -9.08 5.19 3.95
C THR A 9 -8.22 4.48 5.00
N THR A 10 -8.48 4.73 6.29
CA THR A 10 -7.73 4.12 7.39
C THR A 10 -7.99 2.61 7.48
N ALA A 11 -9.25 2.18 7.31
CA ALA A 11 -9.60 0.76 7.29
C ALA A 11 -8.91 0.03 6.14
N LEU A 12 -8.89 0.63 4.94
CA LEU A 12 -8.22 0.06 3.77
C LEU A 12 -6.70 -0.01 3.94
N LEU A 13 -6.09 1.06 4.45
CA LEU A 13 -4.67 1.09 4.81
C LEU A 13 -4.34 -0.03 5.79
N TYR A 14 -5.14 -0.20 6.84
CA TYR A 14 -4.92 -1.24 7.84
C TYR A 14 -5.01 -2.64 7.23
N GLY A 15 -6.00 -2.89 6.36
CA GLY A 15 -6.12 -4.15 5.63
C GLY A 15 -4.88 -4.46 4.78
N VAL A 16 -4.40 -3.49 4.00
CA VAL A 16 -3.20 -3.65 3.17
C VAL A 16 -1.95 -3.89 4.03
N MET A 17 -1.82 -3.20 5.17
CA MET A 17 -0.71 -3.39 6.10
C MET A 17 -0.72 -4.78 6.76
N ILE A 18 -1.91 -5.31 7.12
CA ILE A 18 -2.03 -6.69 7.63
C ILE A 18 -1.56 -7.69 6.58
N VAL A 19 -2.01 -7.55 5.33
CA VAL A 19 -1.58 -8.43 4.23
C VAL A 19 -0.06 -8.38 4.05
N GLY A 20 0.53 -7.18 4.09
CA GLY A 20 1.98 -6.98 4.04
C GLY A 20 2.73 -7.64 5.21
N ALA A 21 2.19 -7.53 6.42
CA ALA A 21 2.76 -8.16 7.61
C ALA A 21 2.72 -9.70 7.53
N ILE A 22 1.59 -10.27 7.08
CA ILE A 22 1.46 -11.72 6.83
C ILE A 22 2.50 -12.16 5.79
N CYS A 23 2.65 -11.43 4.68
CA CYS A 23 3.65 -11.73 3.66
C CYS A 23 5.07 -11.70 4.23
N ARG A 24 5.39 -10.74 5.12
CA ARG A 24 6.70 -10.70 5.80
C ARG A 24 6.91 -11.92 6.69
N LEU A 25 5.92 -12.28 7.51
CA LEU A 25 5.99 -13.46 8.38
C LEU A 25 6.21 -14.74 7.56
N LEU A 26 5.50 -14.88 6.43
CA LEU A 26 5.70 -15.99 5.51
C LEU A 26 7.08 -15.98 4.87
N THR A 27 7.71 -14.82 4.64
CA THR A 27 9.04 -14.74 4.00
C THR A 27 10.18 -15.13 4.95
N ILE A 28 10.03 -14.90 6.26
CA ILE A 28 11.06 -15.21 7.28
C ILE A 28 11.57 -16.67 7.23
N PRO A 29 10.72 -17.73 7.23
CA PRO A 29 11.21 -19.12 7.21
C PRO A 29 12.03 -19.46 5.95
N TYR A 30 11.79 -18.75 4.84
CA TYR A 30 12.60 -18.88 3.61
C TYR A 30 13.94 -18.16 3.77
N GLU A 31 13.95 -16.94 4.35
CA GLU A 31 15.18 -16.19 4.62
C GLU A 31 16.10 -16.92 5.62
N THR A 32 15.52 -17.55 6.65
CA THR A 32 16.26 -18.30 7.68
C THR A 32 16.65 -19.71 7.25
N ARG A 33 16.37 -20.11 6.00
CA ARG A 33 16.65 -21.45 5.45
C ARG A 33 16.06 -22.60 6.28
N ILE A 34 14.92 -22.36 6.95
CA ILE A 34 14.17 -23.45 7.59
C ILE A 34 13.57 -24.34 6.50
N VAL A 35 13.09 -23.72 5.41
CA VAL A 35 12.61 -24.41 4.21
C VAL A 35 13.64 -24.22 3.10
N HIS A 36 14.18 -25.33 2.58
CA HIS A 36 15.17 -25.30 1.50
C HIS A 36 14.46 -25.37 0.14
N PHE A 37 14.54 -24.27 -0.62
CA PHE A 37 14.24 -24.24 -2.05
C PHE A 37 15.55 -24.17 -2.84
N SER A 38 15.52 -24.73 -4.05
CA SER A 38 16.68 -24.84 -4.94
C SER A 38 17.19 -23.46 -5.38
N GLY A 39 16.35 -22.42 -5.34
CA GLY A 39 16.76 -21.04 -5.57
C GLY A 39 15.83 -19.97 -4.99
N LEU A 40 16.40 -18.81 -4.61
CA LEU A 40 15.66 -17.62 -4.14
C LEU A 40 14.73 -16.99 -5.19
N TYR A 41 14.83 -17.42 -6.45
CA TYR A 41 14.03 -16.92 -7.58
C TYR A 41 12.79 -17.76 -7.83
N GLU A 42 12.60 -18.87 -7.11
CA GLU A 42 11.45 -19.74 -7.28
C GLU A 42 10.21 -19.16 -6.58
N ALA A 43 9.04 -19.33 -7.21
CA ALA A 43 7.78 -19.03 -6.55
C ALA A 43 7.69 -19.85 -5.24
N PRO A 44 7.30 -19.26 -4.10
CA PRO A 44 6.49 -18.04 -3.95
C PRO A 44 7.25 -16.77 -3.50
N ILE A 45 8.57 -16.83 -3.32
CA ILE A 45 9.34 -15.77 -2.62
C ILE A 45 9.23 -14.39 -3.31
N PRO A 46 9.36 -14.26 -4.64
CA PRO A 46 9.26 -12.95 -5.29
C PRO A 46 7.87 -12.33 -5.18
N TYR A 47 6.81 -13.14 -5.23
CA TYR A 47 5.43 -12.68 -5.09
C TYR A 47 5.15 -12.13 -3.69
N LEU A 48 5.59 -12.84 -2.65
CA LEU A 48 5.50 -12.38 -1.26
C LEU A 48 6.29 -11.08 -1.04
N ALA A 49 7.46 -10.97 -1.67
CA ALA A 49 8.27 -9.76 -1.61
C ALA A 49 7.59 -8.56 -2.31
N ILE A 50 6.92 -8.78 -3.44
CA ILE A 50 6.14 -7.75 -4.16
C ILE A 50 4.96 -7.28 -3.32
N LEU A 51 4.16 -8.20 -2.77
CA LEU A 51 3.01 -7.86 -1.93
C LEU A 51 3.44 -7.06 -0.69
N ARG A 52 4.53 -7.49 -0.04
CA ARG A 52 5.12 -6.76 1.08
C ARG A 52 5.57 -5.35 0.66
N GLN A 53 6.32 -5.22 -0.44
CA GLN A 53 6.80 -3.92 -0.89
C GLN A 53 5.66 -2.98 -1.29
N ALA A 54 4.64 -3.51 -1.96
CA ALA A 54 3.43 -2.77 -2.32
C ALA A 54 2.72 -2.21 -1.09
N SER A 55 2.65 -2.96 0.02
CA SER A 55 2.02 -2.48 1.26
C SER A 55 2.70 -1.24 1.86
N TYR A 56 4.04 -1.20 1.89
CA TYR A 56 4.78 -0.03 2.40
C TYR A 56 4.64 1.19 1.49
N VAL A 57 4.71 0.97 0.18
CA VAL A 57 4.52 2.02 -0.81
C VAL A 57 3.10 2.58 -0.74
N HIS A 58 2.10 1.71 -0.55
CA HIS A 58 0.72 2.11 -0.36
C HIS A 58 0.55 2.98 0.89
N ALA A 59 1.14 2.59 2.02
CA ALA A 59 1.12 3.39 3.24
C ALA A 59 1.71 4.79 3.05
N PHE A 60 2.84 4.89 2.35
CA PHE A 60 3.45 6.18 2.03
C PHE A 60 2.52 7.07 1.17
N PHE A 61 1.89 6.49 0.13
CA PHE A 61 0.97 7.24 -0.72
C PHE A 61 -0.29 7.69 0.01
N VAL A 62 -0.86 6.85 0.88
CA VAL A 62 -2.03 7.21 1.68
C VAL A 62 -1.70 8.35 2.64
N LEU A 63 -0.52 8.33 3.28
CA LEU A 63 -0.06 9.44 4.12
C LEU A 63 0.07 10.74 3.31
N LEU A 64 0.69 10.67 2.13
CA LEU A 64 0.83 11.83 1.24
C LEU A 64 -0.54 12.38 0.83
N ALA A 65 -1.46 11.51 0.39
CA ALA A 65 -2.81 11.91 0.03
C ALA A 65 -3.58 12.53 1.21
N TRP A 66 -3.38 12.01 2.41
CA TRP A 66 -3.99 12.57 3.61
C TRP A 66 -3.43 13.95 3.95
N THR A 67 -2.11 14.16 3.83
CA THR A 67 -1.52 15.49 4.02
C THR A 67 -2.05 16.51 3.02
N ILE A 68 -2.23 16.11 1.76
CA ILE A 68 -2.81 16.95 0.71
C ILE A 68 -4.28 17.25 1.02
N GLU A 69 -5.08 16.24 1.37
CA GLU A 69 -6.50 16.42 1.72
C GLU A 69 -6.67 17.39 2.89
N ARG A 70 -5.83 17.27 3.93
CA ARG A 70 -5.82 18.17 5.07
C ARG A 70 -5.39 19.58 4.69
N ALA A 71 -4.35 19.74 3.87
CA ALA A 71 -3.91 21.04 3.38
C ALA A 71 -5.03 21.73 2.58
N CYS A 72 -5.68 21.00 1.67
CA CYS A 72 -6.82 21.51 0.91
C CYS A 72 -8.00 21.90 1.82
N ALA A 73 -8.32 21.07 2.83
CA ALA A 73 -9.37 21.38 3.78
C ALA A 73 -9.08 22.66 4.58
N THR A 74 -7.81 22.91 4.95
CA THR A 74 -7.43 24.17 5.63
C THR A 74 -7.54 25.40 4.74
N VAL A 75 -7.29 25.27 3.44
CA VAL A 75 -7.40 26.38 2.48
C VAL A 75 -8.87 26.65 2.12
N TYR A 76 -9.69 25.61 2.04
CA TYR A 76 -11.09 25.67 1.57
C TYR A 76 -12.13 25.36 2.65
N VAL A 77 -11.90 25.79 3.90
CA VAL A 77 -12.79 25.49 5.05
C VAL A 77 -14.26 25.81 4.76
N ALA A 78 -14.54 27.00 4.21
CA ALA A 78 -15.91 27.47 3.97
C ALA A 78 -16.69 26.63 2.94
N ASP A 79 -15.99 25.95 2.03
CA ASP A 79 -16.60 25.09 1.01
C ASP A 79 -16.68 23.63 1.47
N TYR A 80 -15.81 23.25 2.43
CA TYR A 80 -15.78 21.92 3.04
C TYR A 80 -17.00 21.66 3.94
N GLU A 81 -17.47 22.67 4.67
CA GLU A 81 -18.61 22.55 5.58
C GLU A 81 -19.95 22.33 4.86
N LYS A 82 -20.07 22.77 3.61
CA LYS A 82 -21.35 22.75 2.87
C LYS A 82 -21.67 21.41 2.23
N LYS A 83 -20.68 20.58 1.89
CA LYS A 83 -20.89 19.34 1.13
C LYS A 83 -19.89 18.24 1.52
N PRO A 84 -20.34 17.11 2.10
CA PRO A 84 -19.47 15.96 2.32
C PRO A 84 -19.09 15.30 0.98
N ARG A 85 -17.80 15.32 0.61
CA ARG A 85 -17.30 14.80 -0.68
C ARG A 85 -16.66 13.40 -0.52
N VAL A 86 -17.49 12.38 -0.34
CA VAL A 86 -17.02 10.98 -0.14
C VAL A 86 -16.38 10.37 -1.39
N HIS A 87 -16.86 10.77 -2.56
CA HIS A 87 -16.40 10.29 -3.86
C HIS A 87 -14.91 10.56 -4.12
N ILE A 88 -14.35 11.68 -3.60
CA ILE A 88 -12.94 12.03 -3.79
C ILE A 88 -12.04 10.95 -3.20
N SER A 89 -12.33 10.49 -1.98
CA SER A 89 -11.55 9.46 -1.32
C SER A 89 -11.67 8.10 -2.02
N ILE A 90 -12.81 7.79 -2.61
CA ILE A 90 -13.00 6.54 -3.37
C ILE A 90 -12.13 6.56 -4.64
N ILE A 91 -12.20 7.64 -5.42
CA ILE A 91 -11.41 7.81 -6.65
C ILE A 91 -9.91 7.76 -6.34
N LEU A 92 -9.50 8.44 -5.27
CA LEU A 92 -8.11 8.53 -4.89
C LEU A 92 -7.56 7.16 -4.44
N ASN A 93 -8.32 6.38 -3.67
CA ASN A 93 -7.93 4.99 -3.35
C ASN A 93 -7.88 4.11 -4.59
N ALA A 94 -8.88 4.21 -5.48
CA ALA A 94 -8.93 3.43 -6.71
C ALA A 94 -7.70 3.66 -7.60
N PHE A 95 -7.11 4.86 -7.56
CA PHE A 95 -5.87 5.18 -8.26
C PHE A 95 -4.60 4.78 -7.48
N LEU A 96 -4.54 5.08 -6.18
CA LEU A 96 -3.34 4.84 -5.36
C LEU A 96 -3.01 3.35 -5.20
N ILE A 97 -4.03 2.49 -5.12
CA ILE A 97 -3.84 1.04 -4.98
C ILE A 97 -3.03 0.50 -6.17
N PRO A 98 -3.50 0.56 -7.44
CA PRO A 98 -2.74 0.03 -8.57
C PRO A 98 -1.35 0.68 -8.74
N CYS A 99 -1.22 1.99 -8.49
CA CYS A 99 0.09 2.66 -8.52
C CYS A 99 1.06 2.09 -7.48
N SER A 100 0.59 1.79 -6.27
CA SER A 100 1.43 1.20 -5.22
C SER A 100 1.92 -0.20 -5.57
N TYR A 101 1.05 -1.02 -6.20
CA TYR A 101 1.43 -2.34 -6.70
C TYR A 101 2.41 -2.26 -7.88
N ALA A 102 2.23 -1.32 -8.81
CA ALA A 102 3.14 -1.12 -9.93
C ALA A 102 4.55 -0.73 -9.44
N ILE A 103 4.64 0.20 -8.48
CA ILE A 103 5.93 0.62 -7.90
C ILE A 103 6.55 -0.48 -7.06
N GLY A 104 5.75 -1.22 -6.30
CA GLY A 104 6.20 -2.41 -5.56
C GLY A 104 6.82 -3.45 -6.49
N TYR A 105 6.15 -3.76 -7.61
CA TYR A 105 6.63 -4.66 -8.64
C TYR A 105 7.95 -4.19 -9.26
N MET A 106 8.02 -2.92 -9.71
CA MET A 106 9.24 -2.36 -10.28
C MET A 106 10.42 -2.39 -9.30
N SER A 107 10.17 -2.11 -8.02
CA SER A 107 11.20 -2.09 -6.98
C SER A 107 11.78 -3.48 -6.72
N VAL A 108 10.93 -4.51 -6.71
CA VAL A 108 11.39 -5.90 -6.52
C VAL A 108 12.09 -6.40 -7.79
N MET A 109 11.57 -6.13 -8.98
CA MET A 109 12.19 -6.57 -10.24
C MET A 109 13.59 -5.97 -10.45
N ARG A 110 13.85 -4.74 -9.97
CA ARG A 110 15.21 -4.18 -9.97
C ARG A 110 16.19 -4.98 -9.12
N LYS A 111 15.72 -5.58 -8.01
CA LYS A 111 16.56 -6.37 -7.09
C LYS A 111 16.80 -7.79 -7.59
N TYR A 112 15.88 -8.35 -8.39
CA TYR A 112 15.97 -9.71 -8.92
C TYR A 112 15.91 -9.72 -10.46
N PRO A 113 16.99 -9.30 -11.15
CA PRO A 113 16.99 -9.18 -12.61
C PRO A 113 16.83 -10.52 -13.37
N LYS A 114 17.09 -11.65 -12.69
CA LYS A 114 16.97 -13.00 -13.26
C LYS A 114 15.51 -13.52 -13.38
N LEU A 115 14.53 -12.72 -12.95
CA LEU A 115 13.09 -13.02 -13.06
C LEU A 115 12.42 -12.39 -14.30
N LYS A 116 13.19 -11.69 -15.15
CA LYS A 116 12.71 -11.10 -16.40
C LYS A 116 12.58 -12.15 -17.51
#